data_AF-A0A8I1K6G2-F1
#
_entry.id   AF-A0A8I1K6G2-F1
#
_cell.length_a   1.000
_cell.length_b   1.000
_cell.length_c   1.000
_cell.angle_alpha   90.00
_cell.angle_beta   90.00
_cell.angle_gamma   90.00
#
_symmetry.space_group_name_H-M   'P 1'
#
loop_
_entity.id
_entity.type
_entity.pdbx_description
1 polymer ?
#
loop_
_entity_poly.entity_id
_entity_poly.type
_entity_poly.pdbx_seq_one_letter_code
_entity_poly.pdbx_strand_id
1 'polypeptide(L)'
;MTVAPSSLHISSDFDSGNIQVLDASNPLQVKLAIRPDTKSPHFQWFHFKADGLTPGHTHHFQLSNAGQSSYNKAWDGYQAVASYDQENWFRVPSEFDGTSLNVHLAAEQPQAWFAYFEPYSRERHDQLIKNALQWSGCQLLATGKSAEGRDIQLLRKGNGASHKRKIWIIAQQHPGEHMAEWFMEGIFERLEQGSDPQMRKLLDFADLYLIPNMNPDGAFHGHLRTNANGQDLNRAWQNTSPQISPEVFFALEQMTHYGVDLFLDIHGDEEIPYVFTAGCEGNPGYTPRLATLDERFRSHLSGLTKDFQTTHGYTRDEPGQANMTLACNSVGQRFDCLSLTLEMPFKDNDDAPNPQTGWDGKRSKQLAKDVLTTLSAMVKELR
;
A
#
# COMPACT_ATOMS: atom_id res chain seq x y z
N MET A 1 44.62 6.51 12.79
CA MET A 1 44.38 5.24 13.53
C MET A 1 43.21 4.56 12.84
N THR A 2 43.43 3.40 12.22
CA THR A 2 42.35 2.57 11.67
C THR A 2 41.64 1.91 12.84
N VAL A 3 40.48 2.44 13.23
CA VAL A 3 39.59 1.78 14.19
C VAL A 3 39.16 0.47 13.53
N ALA A 4 39.43 -0.67 14.18
CA ALA A 4 38.92 -1.94 13.69
C ALA A 4 37.38 -1.84 13.62
N PRO A 5 36.75 -2.12 12.47
CA PRO A 5 35.31 -1.97 12.35
C PRO A 5 34.63 -2.85 13.42
N SER A 6 33.65 -2.26 14.11
CA SER A 6 32.80 -2.97 15.06
C SER A 6 32.16 -4.20 14.41
N SER A 7 31.88 -5.23 15.20
CA SER A 7 31.11 -6.38 14.71
C SER A 7 29.74 -5.89 14.25
N LEU A 8 29.47 -6.00 12.94
CA LEU A 8 28.18 -5.64 12.36
C LEU A 8 27.14 -6.71 12.69
N HIS A 9 25.98 -6.30 13.18
CA HIS A 9 24.85 -7.18 13.45
C HIS A 9 23.65 -6.80 12.57
N ILE A 10 23.08 -7.78 11.88
CA ILE A 10 21.87 -7.62 11.07
C ILE A 10 20.73 -8.35 11.75
N SER A 11 19.59 -7.68 11.91
CA SER A 11 18.39 -8.26 12.51
C SER A 11 17.12 -7.86 11.75
N SER A 12 16.11 -8.72 11.81
CA SER A 12 14.76 -8.45 11.30
C SER A 12 13.70 -9.06 12.23
N ASP A 13 14.02 -9.21 13.53
CA ASP A 13 13.11 -9.75 14.54
C ASP A 13 12.26 -8.63 15.14
N PHE A 14 11.41 -8.07 14.30
CA PHE A 14 10.50 -6.97 14.61
C PHE A 14 9.39 -6.91 13.55
N ASP A 15 8.39 -6.06 13.79
CA ASP A 15 7.26 -5.83 12.88
C ASP A 15 7.71 -5.54 11.44
N SER A 16 7.11 -6.24 10.49
CA SER A 16 7.43 -6.23 9.05
C SER A 16 8.86 -6.65 8.68
N GLY A 17 9.65 -7.12 9.65
CA GLY A 17 11.03 -7.54 9.46
C GLY A 17 11.17 -8.73 8.50
N ASN A 18 11.94 -8.53 7.42
CA ASN A 18 12.24 -9.56 6.45
C ASN A 18 13.68 -9.43 5.93
N ILE A 19 14.54 -10.33 6.41
CA ILE A 19 15.83 -10.62 5.79
C ILE A 19 16.35 -11.99 6.25
N GLN A 20 17.30 -12.55 5.49
CA GLN A 20 18.16 -13.65 5.88
C GLN A 20 19.61 -13.24 5.70
N VAL A 21 20.45 -13.43 6.73
CA VAL A 21 21.89 -13.16 6.64
C VAL A 21 22.59 -14.37 6.04
N LEU A 22 23.31 -14.18 4.93
CA LEU A 22 24.11 -15.23 4.29
C LEU A 22 25.57 -15.14 4.73
N ASP A 23 26.15 -13.93 4.72
CA ASP A 23 27.51 -13.66 5.15
C ASP A 23 27.62 -12.21 5.64
N ALA A 24 28.07 -12.03 6.88
CA ALA A 24 28.37 -10.72 7.48
C ALA A 24 29.78 -10.70 8.11
N SER A 25 30.67 -11.60 7.67
CA SER A 25 32.04 -11.71 8.20
C SER A 25 32.89 -10.48 7.87
N ASN A 26 32.61 -9.83 6.74
CA ASN A 26 33.14 -8.52 6.41
C ASN A 26 32.07 -7.44 6.70
N PRO A 27 32.25 -6.59 7.73
CA PRO A 27 31.25 -5.58 8.09
C PRO A 27 31.02 -4.53 7.00
N LEU A 28 31.94 -4.37 6.04
CA LEU A 28 31.77 -3.45 4.90
C LEU A 28 31.12 -4.12 3.68
N GLN A 29 30.99 -5.45 3.66
CA GLN A 29 30.44 -6.21 2.54
C GLN A 29 29.57 -7.37 3.06
N VAL A 30 28.27 -7.12 3.13
CA VAL A 30 27.29 -8.06 3.67
C VAL A 30 26.50 -8.70 2.54
N LYS A 31 26.33 -10.02 2.61
CA LYS A 31 25.44 -10.77 1.72
C LYS A 31 24.19 -11.21 2.47
N LEU A 32 23.05 -10.95 1.85
CA LEU A 32 21.72 -11.17 2.39
C LEU A 32 20.86 -11.89 1.37
N ALA A 33 19.75 -12.46 1.82
CA ALA A 33 18.66 -12.93 0.98
C ALA A 33 17.33 -12.43 1.54
N ILE A 34 16.36 -12.20 0.65
CA ILE A 34 14.99 -11.88 1.00
C ILE A 34 14.25 -13.19 1.30
N ARG A 35 13.50 -13.25 2.40
CA ARG A 35 12.72 -14.43 2.80
C ARG A 35 11.39 -14.49 2.00
N PRO A 36 11.01 -15.66 1.46
CA PRO A 36 9.66 -15.91 0.96
C PRO A 36 8.56 -15.67 2.00
N ASP A 37 7.38 -15.31 1.54
CA ASP A 37 6.14 -15.34 2.31
C ASP A 37 5.95 -16.73 2.94
N THR A 38 5.47 -16.81 4.19
CA THR A 38 5.51 -18.04 5.02
C THR A 38 4.91 -19.30 4.36
N LYS A 39 3.89 -19.15 3.50
CA LYS A 39 3.22 -20.26 2.79
C LYS A 39 3.09 -20.00 1.29
N SER A 40 4.00 -19.22 0.72
CA SER A 40 3.94 -18.80 -0.68
C SER A 40 5.35 -18.57 -1.21
N PRO A 41 5.62 -18.84 -2.50
CA PRO A 41 6.93 -18.55 -3.09
C PRO A 41 7.19 -17.05 -3.29
N HIS A 42 6.19 -16.19 -3.06
CA HIS A 42 6.32 -14.75 -3.27
C HIS A 42 7.35 -14.11 -2.33
N PHE A 43 8.15 -13.18 -2.85
CA PHE A 43 8.98 -12.24 -2.10
C PHE A 43 9.43 -11.09 -2.99
N GLN A 44 9.66 -9.94 -2.33
CA GLN A 44 10.24 -8.70 -2.87
C GLN A 44 10.50 -7.76 -1.70
N TRP A 45 9.53 -7.65 -0.77
CA TRP A 45 9.65 -6.88 0.46
C TRP A 45 10.83 -7.35 1.31
N PHE A 46 11.65 -6.40 1.73
CA PHE A 46 12.68 -6.59 2.75
C PHE A 46 12.59 -5.46 3.76
N HIS A 47 12.95 -5.75 5.01
CA HIS A 47 13.08 -4.77 6.07
C HIS A 47 14.03 -5.31 7.15
N PHE A 48 15.16 -4.63 7.37
CA PHE A 48 16.16 -5.05 8.35
C PHE A 48 16.87 -3.88 9.01
N LYS A 49 17.39 -4.13 10.21
CA LYS A 49 18.26 -3.23 10.96
C LYS A 49 19.70 -3.70 10.81
N ALA A 50 20.60 -2.77 10.48
CA ALA A 50 22.04 -2.93 10.63
C ALA A 50 22.51 -2.13 11.85
N ASP A 51 23.18 -2.81 12.78
CA ASP A 51 23.79 -2.22 13.97
C ASP A 51 25.30 -2.47 13.96
N GLY A 52 26.09 -1.54 14.49
CA GLY A 52 27.56 -1.56 14.41
C GLY A 52 28.12 -1.05 13.07
N LEU A 53 27.37 -0.20 12.35
CA LEU A 53 27.89 0.58 11.22
C LEU A 53 29.02 1.49 11.70
N THR A 54 30.01 1.73 10.85
CA THR A 54 31.13 2.63 11.16
C THR A 54 30.91 3.98 10.47
N PRO A 55 30.59 5.06 11.20
CA PRO A 55 30.42 6.37 10.59
C PRO A 55 31.61 6.79 9.73
N GLY A 56 31.32 7.37 8.57
CA GLY A 56 32.31 7.77 7.56
C GLY A 56 32.81 6.64 6.65
N HIS A 57 32.35 5.39 6.84
CA HIS A 57 32.63 4.29 5.91
C HIS A 57 31.40 3.96 5.07
N THR A 58 31.65 3.48 3.85
CA THR A 58 30.60 2.93 2.99
C THR A 58 30.41 1.45 3.28
N HIS A 59 29.19 1.08 3.66
CA HIS A 59 28.75 -0.30 3.82
C HIS A 59 27.99 -0.76 2.58
N HIS A 60 28.27 -1.98 2.14
CA HIS A 60 27.66 -2.61 0.97
C HIS A 60 26.79 -3.78 1.42
N PHE A 61 25.54 -3.81 0.98
CA PHE A 61 24.58 -4.87 1.24
C PHE A 61 24.12 -5.46 -0.09
N GLN A 62 24.33 -6.76 -0.28
CA GLN A 62 23.93 -7.48 -1.48
C GLN A 62 22.72 -8.38 -1.17
N LEU A 63 21.58 -8.12 -1.79
CA LEU A 63 20.42 -9.03 -1.78
C LEU A 63 20.61 -10.06 -2.91
N SER A 64 21.24 -11.19 -2.59
CA SER A 64 21.75 -12.14 -3.59
C SER A 64 20.67 -12.90 -4.38
N ASN A 65 19.43 -12.94 -3.88
CA ASN A 65 18.31 -13.61 -4.54
C ASN A 65 17.32 -12.64 -5.20
N ALA A 66 17.67 -11.36 -5.37
CA ALA A 66 16.77 -10.36 -5.95
C ALA A 66 16.26 -10.74 -7.36
N GLY A 67 17.10 -11.32 -8.23
CA GLY A 67 16.70 -11.76 -9.58
C GLY A 67 15.70 -12.92 -9.61
N GLN A 68 15.44 -13.56 -8.46
CA GLN A 68 14.47 -14.65 -8.29
C GLN A 68 13.15 -14.18 -7.66
N SER A 69 13.02 -12.88 -7.36
CA SER A 69 11.86 -12.30 -6.70
C SER A 69 10.63 -12.29 -7.62
N SER A 70 9.45 -12.03 -7.04
CA SER A 70 8.18 -12.05 -7.78
C SER A 70 8.14 -11.03 -8.93
N TYR A 71 8.79 -9.89 -8.73
CA TYR A 71 8.89 -8.81 -9.71
C TYR A 71 10.37 -8.51 -9.99
N ASN A 72 11.07 -9.49 -10.56
CA ASN A 72 12.52 -9.41 -10.76
C ASN A 72 12.98 -8.29 -11.72
N LYS A 73 12.11 -7.81 -12.61
CA LYS A 73 12.37 -6.64 -13.47
C LYS A 73 12.16 -5.30 -12.76
N ALA A 74 11.41 -5.30 -11.66
CA ALA A 74 11.11 -4.08 -10.92
C ALA A 74 12.33 -3.50 -10.18
N TRP A 75 13.42 -4.26 -10.06
CA TRP A 75 14.67 -3.75 -9.48
C TRP A 75 15.38 -2.74 -10.38
N ASP A 76 15.11 -2.74 -11.69
CA ASP A 76 15.69 -1.77 -12.62
C ASP A 76 15.19 -0.35 -12.28
N GLY A 77 16.14 0.53 -11.93
CA GLY A 77 15.86 1.90 -11.51
C GLY A 77 15.30 2.03 -10.08
N TYR A 78 15.24 0.95 -9.31
CA TYR A 78 14.79 0.99 -7.92
C TYR A 78 15.95 1.39 -6.97
N GLN A 79 15.65 2.29 -6.03
CA GLN A 79 16.56 2.69 -4.97
C GLN A 79 16.00 2.25 -3.61
N ALA A 80 16.76 1.50 -2.82
CA ALA A 80 16.36 1.13 -1.46
C ALA A 80 16.09 2.35 -0.59
N VAL A 81 15.18 2.22 0.39
CA VAL A 81 15.01 3.24 1.43
C VAL A 81 15.79 2.87 2.68
N ALA A 82 16.33 3.86 3.36
CA ALA A 82 16.98 3.71 4.65
C ALA A 82 16.52 4.78 5.64
N SER A 83 16.68 4.51 6.93
CA SER A 83 16.40 5.45 8.00
C SER A 83 17.34 5.22 9.19
N TYR A 84 17.70 6.30 9.88
CA TYR A 84 18.50 6.23 11.11
C TYR A 84 17.65 6.20 12.39
N ASP A 85 16.36 6.56 12.29
CA ASP A 85 15.44 6.76 13.41
C ASP A 85 14.07 6.08 13.21
N GLN A 86 13.83 5.45 12.06
CA GLN A 86 12.56 4.88 11.59
C GLN A 86 11.43 5.91 11.36
N GLU A 87 11.73 7.21 11.44
CA GLU A 87 10.78 8.29 11.17
C GLU A 87 11.12 9.00 9.86
N ASN A 88 12.40 9.29 9.64
CA ASN A 88 12.90 10.00 8.47
C ASN A 88 13.53 8.99 7.52
N TRP A 89 12.81 8.67 6.44
CA TRP A 89 13.25 7.73 5.41
C TRP A 89 13.80 8.47 4.19
N PHE A 90 14.89 7.94 3.62
CA PHE A 90 15.56 8.50 2.44
C PHE A 90 16.06 7.39 1.52
N ARG A 91 16.17 7.69 0.23
CA ARG A 91 16.70 6.75 -0.77
C ARG A 91 18.21 6.62 -0.64
N VAL A 92 18.71 5.41 -0.83
CA VAL A 92 20.15 5.10 -0.87
C VAL A 92 20.57 4.57 -2.24
N PRO A 93 21.82 4.83 -2.69
CA PRO A 93 22.32 4.31 -3.95
C PRO A 93 22.16 2.78 -4.02
N SER A 94 21.51 2.31 -5.07
CA SER A 94 21.24 0.91 -5.33
C SER A 94 21.46 0.60 -6.80
N GLU A 95 21.93 -0.62 -7.10
CA GLU A 95 22.13 -1.10 -8.47
C GLU A 95 21.73 -2.57 -8.58
N PHE A 96 20.92 -2.89 -9.59
CA PHE A 96 20.59 -4.27 -9.93
C PHE A 96 21.49 -4.76 -11.07
N ASP A 97 22.24 -5.84 -10.82
CA ASP A 97 23.20 -6.40 -11.80
C ASP A 97 22.60 -7.51 -12.68
N GLY A 98 21.27 -7.66 -12.65
CA GLY A 98 20.53 -8.76 -13.29
C GLY A 98 20.36 -9.99 -12.40
N THR A 99 21.10 -10.10 -11.30
CA THR A 99 20.99 -11.22 -10.33
C THR A 99 20.75 -10.74 -8.91
N SER A 100 21.50 -9.72 -8.46
CA SER A 100 21.47 -9.20 -7.09
C SER A 100 21.15 -7.71 -7.08
N LEU A 101 20.45 -7.26 -6.04
CA LEU A 101 20.35 -5.84 -5.72
C LEU A 101 21.50 -5.47 -4.78
N ASN A 102 22.31 -4.50 -5.19
CA ASN A 102 23.46 -4.02 -4.43
C ASN A 102 23.11 -2.64 -3.84
N VAL A 103 23.07 -2.52 -2.52
CA VAL A 103 22.68 -1.31 -1.79
C VAL A 103 23.89 -0.74 -1.06
N HIS A 104 24.09 0.58 -1.16
CA HIS A 104 25.24 1.28 -0.58
C HIS A 104 24.81 2.34 0.42
N LEU A 105 25.39 2.33 1.62
CA LEU A 105 25.19 3.39 2.61
C LEU A 105 26.54 3.95 3.04
N ALA A 106 26.78 5.24 2.78
CA ALA A 106 27.80 6.00 3.50
C ALA A 106 27.26 6.31 4.90
N ALA A 107 27.69 5.54 5.90
CA ALA A 107 27.08 5.58 7.22
C ALA A 107 27.39 6.90 7.94
N GLU A 108 26.35 7.54 8.47
CA GLU A 108 26.47 8.71 9.34
C GLU A 108 26.22 8.36 10.82
N GLN A 109 25.50 7.26 11.05
CA GLN A 109 25.14 6.76 12.37
C GLN A 109 25.57 5.30 12.54
N PRO A 110 25.75 4.82 13.78
CA PRO A 110 26.17 3.44 14.04
C PRO A 110 25.07 2.40 13.80
N GLN A 111 23.84 2.82 13.58
CA GLN A 111 22.73 1.95 13.22
C GLN A 111 21.88 2.57 12.12
N ALA A 112 21.29 1.75 11.26
CA ALA A 112 20.31 2.16 10.27
C ALA A 112 19.33 1.02 9.98
N TRP A 113 18.13 1.35 9.53
CA TRP A 113 17.15 0.44 8.96
C TRP A 113 17.13 0.59 7.46
N PHE A 114 16.86 -0.50 6.76
CA PHE A 114 16.71 -0.55 5.31
C PHE A 114 15.43 -1.28 4.97
N ALA A 115 14.67 -0.78 4.01
CA ALA A 115 13.42 -1.40 3.60
C ALA A 115 13.13 -1.24 2.10
N TYR A 116 12.11 -1.96 1.63
CA TYR A 116 11.64 -1.86 0.25
C TYR A 116 10.77 -0.60 0.01
N PHE A 117 10.11 -0.12 1.06
CA PHE A 117 9.39 1.16 1.12
C PHE A 117 9.38 1.63 2.58
N GLU A 118 8.99 2.88 2.84
CA GLU A 118 8.77 3.39 4.20
C GLU A 118 7.74 2.53 4.94
N PRO A 119 8.14 1.72 5.95
CA PRO A 119 7.25 0.78 6.61
C PRO A 119 6.14 1.48 7.39
N TYR A 120 4.97 0.84 7.40
CA TYR A 120 3.83 1.23 8.23
C TYR A 120 3.60 0.14 9.29
N SER A 121 3.99 0.41 10.54
CA SER A 121 3.95 -0.60 11.61
C SER A 121 2.53 -0.82 12.16
N ARG A 122 2.32 -1.97 12.79
CA ARG A 122 1.10 -2.30 13.54
C ARG A 122 0.87 -1.37 14.72
N GLU A 123 1.92 -0.93 15.39
CA GLU A 123 1.81 0.09 16.44
C GLU A 123 1.26 1.40 15.87
N ARG A 124 1.76 1.83 14.71
CA ARG A 124 1.26 3.02 14.01
C ARG A 124 -0.20 2.85 13.59
N HIS A 125 -0.58 1.68 13.10
CA HIS A 125 -1.99 1.36 12.83
C HIS A 125 -2.85 1.50 14.07
N ASP A 126 -2.45 0.93 15.20
CA ASP A 126 -3.25 0.99 16.42
C ASP A 126 -3.42 2.45 16.89
N GLN A 127 -2.39 3.28 16.70
CA GLN A 127 -2.49 4.72 16.94
C GLN A 127 -3.39 5.43 15.92
N LEU A 128 -3.34 5.04 14.64
CA LEU A 128 -4.23 5.56 13.60
C LEU A 128 -5.69 5.29 13.93
N ILE A 129 -6.04 4.07 14.35
CA ILE A 129 -7.42 3.72 14.73
C ILE A 129 -7.88 4.57 15.92
N LYS A 130 -7.03 4.73 16.96
CA LYS A 130 -7.36 5.61 18.10
C LYS A 130 -7.62 7.05 17.64
N ASN A 131 -6.75 7.60 16.79
CA ASN A 131 -6.90 8.96 16.27
C ASN A 131 -8.15 9.10 15.40
N ALA A 132 -8.46 8.11 14.55
CA ALA A 132 -9.65 8.13 13.71
C ALA A 132 -10.95 8.20 14.52
N LEU A 133 -11.02 7.45 15.63
CA LEU A 133 -12.17 7.46 16.53
C LEU A 133 -12.27 8.75 17.36
N GLN A 134 -11.14 9.27 17.81
CA GLN A 134 -11.10 10.42 18.73
C GLN A 134 -11.21 11.76 18.00
N TRP A 135 -10.50 11.91 16.88
CA TRP A 135 -10.24 13.20 16.23
C TRP A 135 -10.88 13.30 14.85
N SER A 136 -10.88 12.23 14.06
CA SER A 136 -11.52 12.25 12.72
C SER A 136 -13.04 12.11 12.79
N GLY A 137 -13.61 11.82 13.97
CA GLY A 137 -15.04 11.62 14.18
C GLY A 137 -15.59 10.41 13.41
N CYS A 138 -14.77 9.38 13.23
CA CYS A 138 -15.18 8.09 12.69
C CYS A 138 -15.85 7.23 13.77
N GLN A 139 -16.68 6.30 13.34
CA GLN A 139 -17.28 5.27 14.18
C GLN A 139 -16.70 3.91 13.80
N LEU A 140 -16.34 3.08 14.78
CA LEU A 140 -16.04 1.67 14.55
C LEU A 140 -17.36 0.93 14.35
N LEU A 141 -17.61 0.44 13.13
CA LEU A 141 -18.85 -0.29 12.81
C LEU A 141 -18.74 -1.77 13.12
N ALA A 142 -17.59 -2.37 12.79
CA ALA A 142 -17.34 -3.78 12.96
C ALA A 142 -15.83 -4.03 13.02
N THR A 143 -15.46 -5.16 13.61
CA THR A 143 -14.08 -5.65 13.65
C THR A 143 -14.06 -7.09 13.18
N GLY A 144 -13.50 -7.31 11.98
CA GLY A 144 -13.16 -8.63 11.46
C GLY A 144 -11.94 -9.21 12.17
N LYS A 145 -11.64 -10.48 11.88
CA LYS A 145 -10.46 -11.17 12.39
C LYS A 145 -9.68 -11.76 11.23
N SER A 146 -8.38 -11.54 11.19
CA SER A 146 -7.46 -12.19 10.24
C SER A 146 -7.27 -13.67 10.56
N ALA A 147 -6.53 -14.39 9.71
CA ALA A 147 -6.22 -15.80 9.91
C ALA A 147 -5.53 -16.10 11.26
N GLU A 148 -4.72 -15.17 11.78
CA GLU A 148 -4.06 -15.28 13.09
C GLU A 148 -4.78 -14.50 14.20
N GLY A 149 -5.97 -13.97 13.92
CA GLY A 149 -6.84 -13.35 14.92
C GLY A 149 -6.56 -11.87 15.22
N ARG A 150 -5.75 -11.19 14.40
CA ARG A 150 -5.59 -9.72 14.46
C ARG A 150 -6.85 -9.03 13.97
N ASP A 151 -7.08 -7.83 14.48
CA ASP A 151 -8.27 -7.04 14.16
C ASP A 151 -8.21 -6.46 12.73
N ILE A 152 -9.38 -6.41 12.09
CA ILE A 152 -9.61 -5.72 10.83
C ILE A 152 -10.78 -4.77 11.03
N GLN A 153 -10.47 -3.51 11.29
CA GLN A 153 -11.46 -2.50 11.65
C GLN A 153 -12.16 -1.96 10.40
N LEU A 154 -13.49 -1.96 10.44
CA LEU A 154 -14.31 -1.17 9.53
C LEU A 154 -14.72 0.13 10.22
N LEU A 155 -14.16 1.23 9.75
CA LEU A 155 -14.50 2.57 10.21
C LEU A 155 -15.51 3.23 9.27
N ARG A 156 -16.42 4.01 9.84
CA ARG A 156 -17.33 4.88 9.08
C ARG A 156 -17.17 6.34 9.46
N LYS A 157 -17.02 7.20 8.46
CA LYS A 157 -17.24 8.65 8.59
C LYS A 157 -18.56 9.03 7.94
N GLY A 158 -19.51 9.54 8.73
CA GLY A 158 -20.87 9.82 8.26
C GLY A 158 -21.92 9.55 9.33
N ASN A 159 -23.21 9.55 8.95
CA ASN A 159 -24.31 9.39 9.90
C ASN A 159 -25.19 8.15 9.66
N GLY A 160 -24.88 7.33 8.67
CA GLY A 160 -25.62 6.10 8.35
C GLY A 160 -26.97 6.35 7.68
N ALA A 161 -27.24 7.56 7.19
CA ALA A 161 -28.53 7.86 6.57
C ALA A 161 -28.69 7.08 5.25
N SER A 162 -29.80 6.36 5.09
CA SER A 162 -30.02 5.41 4.00
C SER A 162 -29.90 6.02 2.59
N HIS A 163 -30.23 7.32 2.45
CA HIS A 163 -30.18 8.05 1.18
C HIS A 163 -28.75 8.44 0.75
N LYS A 164 -27.76 8.40 1.65
CA LYS A 164 -26.38 8.76 1.34
C LYS A 164 -25.70 7.69 0.49
N ARG A 165 -24.73 8.10 -0.31
CA ARG A 165 -23.87 7.19 -1.07
C ARG A 165 -22.91 6.45 -0.13
N LYS A 166 -22.55 5.21 -0.47
CA LYS A 166 -21.65 4.36 0.32
C LYS A 166 -20.34 4.24 -0.42
N ILE A 167 -19.35 5.02 0.00
CA ILE A 167 -18.02 5.04 -0.62
C ILE A 167 -17.11 4.15 0.19
N TRP A 168 -16.59 3.09 -0.44
CA TRP A 168 -15.68 2.13 0.18
C TRP A 168 -14.25 2.39 -0.25
N ILE A 169 -13.34 2.42 0.72
CA ILE A 169 -11.89 2.49 0.49
C ILE A 169 -11.23 1.46 1.37
N ILE A 170 -10.56 0.50 0.75
CA ILE A 170 -9.76 -0.52 1.43
C ILE A 170 -8.31 -0.40 0.97
N ALA A 171 -7.38 -0.81 1.81
CA ALA A 171 -5.96 -0.69 1.49
C ALA A 171 -5.16 -1.92 1.92
N GLN A 172 -4.04 -2.14 1.23
CA GLN A 172 -2.97 -3.05 1.65
C GLN A 172 -3.43 -4.51 1.75
N GLN A 173 -4.13 -4.98 0.72
CA GLN A 173 -4.42 -6.41 0.56
C GLN A 173 -3.14 -7.22 0.39
N HIS A 174 -2.18 -6.68 -0.38
CA HIS A 174 -0.82 -7.17 -0.38
C HIS A 174 -0.03 -6.47 0.73
N PRO A 175 0.55 -7.22 1.67
CA PRO A 175 1.11 -6.66 2.90
C PRO A 175 2.37 -5.82 2.71
N GLY A 176 3.15 -6.04 1.64
CA GLY A 176 4.37 -5.28 1.38
C GLY A 176 4.13 -3.90 0.80
N GLU A 177 2.90 -3.58 0.40
CA GLU A 177 2.51 -2.31 -0.25
C GLU A 177 2.21 -1.23 0.80
N HIS A 178 3.20 -0.91 1.63
CA HIS A 178 3.08 -0.02 2.79
C HIS A 178 2.58 1.39 2.46
N MET A 179 2.78 1.87 1.23
CA MET A 179 2.21 3.11 0.71
C MET A 179 0.69 3.19 0.85
N ALA A 180 0.00 2.05 0.81
CA ALA A 180 -1.45 1.99 0.83
C ALA A 180 -2.03 2.39 2.20
N GLU A 181 -1.40 1.99 3.31
CA GLU A 181 -1.86 2.40 4.63
C GLU A 181 -1.42 3.83 4.98
N TRP A 182 -0.27 4.28 4.47
CA TRP A 182 0.08 5.71 4.47
C TRP A 182 -0.97 6.57 3.76
N PHE A 183 -1.49 6.12 2.62
CA PHE A 183 -2.61 6.79 1.95
C PHE A 183 -3.85 6.86 2.87
N MET A 184 -4.19 5.77 3.56
CA MET A 184 -5.31 5.76 4.50
C MET A 184 -5.12 6.75 5.66
N GLU A 185 -3.90 6.91 6.18
CA GLU A 185 -3.60 7.93 7.17
C GLU A 185 -3.93 9.35 6.65
N GLY A 186 -3.61 9.64 5.39
CA GLY A 186 -3.93 10.93 4.76
C GLY A 186 -5.43 11.22 4.67
N ILE A 187 -6.27 10.19 4.50
CA ILE A 187 -7.73 10.31 4.59
C ILE A 187 -8.12 10.79 5.99
N PHE A 188 -7.67 10.10 7.03
CA PHE A 188 -8.07 10.42 8.40
C PHE A 188 -7.61 11.82 8.82
N GLU A 189 -6.38 12.22 8.50
CA GLU A 189 -5.87 13.57 8.77
C GLU A 189 -6.75 14.66 8.14
N ARG A 190 -7.25 14.44 6.93
CA ARG A 190 -8.13 15.41 6.27
C ARG A 190 -9.50 15.48 6.94
N LEU A 191 -10.01 14.34 7.39
CA LEU A 191 -11.32 14.25 8.04
C LEU A 191 -11.34 14.86 9.46
N GLU A 192 -10.19 14.99 10.12
CA GLU A 192 -10.04 15.73 11.39
C GLU A 192 -10.39 17.21 11.25
N GLN A 193 -10.23 17.78 10.04
CA GLN A 193 -10.47 19.19 9.78
C GLN A 193 -11.96 19.49 9.62
N GLY A 194 -12.67 19.65 10.75
CA GLY A 194 -14.12 19.91 10.78
C GLY A 194 -14.60 21.16 10.01
N SER A 195 -13.69 22.05 9.60
CA SER A 195 -14.01 23.23 8.78
C SER A 195 -13.88 23.03 7.27
N ASP A 196 -13.32 21.90 6.79
CA ASP A 196 -13.10 21.67 5.35
C ASP A 196 -14.46 21.66 4.59
N PRO A 197 -14.74 22.65 3.73
CA PRO A 197 -16.01 22.74 3.00
C PRO A 197 -16.19 21.61 1.98
N GLN A 198 -15.10 21.08 1.41
CA GLN A 198 -15.18 19.97 0.47
C GLN A 198 -15.53 18.66 1.19
N MET A 199 -14.97 18.44 2.39
CA MET A 199 -15.34 17.26 3.19
C MET A 199 -16.77 17.36 3.71
N ARG A 200 -17.23 18.55 4.12
CA ARG A 200 -18.65 18.76 4.46
C ARG A 200 -19.55 18.43 3.28
N LYS A 201 -19.24 18.95 2.08
CA LYS A 201 -19.98 18.62 0.86
C LYS A 201 -19.99 17.11 0.60
N LEU A 202 -18.84 16.45 0.67
CA LEU A 202 -18.75 15.00 0.47
C LEU A 202 -19.65 14.25 1.47
N LEU A 203 -19.53 14.59 2.75
CA LEU A 203 -20.25 13.94 3.84
C LEU A 203 -21.74 14.29 3.92
N ASP A 204 -22.19 15.37 3.28
CA ASP A 204 -23.62 15.67 3.12
C ASP A 204 -24.29 14.65 2.18
N PHE A 205 -23.55 14.13 1.19
CA PHE A 205 -24.07 13.21 0.17
C PHE A 205 -23.62 11.76 0.36
N ALA A 206 -22.54 11.49 1.09
CA ALA A 206 -21.97 10.16 1.24
C ALA A 206 -21.52 9.86 2.68
N ASP A 207 -21.48 8.58 3.00
CA ASP A 207 -20.70 8.05 4.11
C ASP A 207 -19.47 7.32 3.54
N LEU A 208 -18.33 7.46 4.23
CA LEU A 208 -17.10 6.75 3.91
C LEU A 208 -17.00 5.49 4.76
N TYR A 209 -16.72 4.34 4.13
CA TYR A 209 -16.48 3.03 4.75
C TYR A 209 -15.02 2.67 4.48
N LEU A 210 -14.22 2.59 5.55
CA LEU A 210 -12.77 2.60 5.49
C LEU A 210 -12.20 1.37 6.20
N ILE A 211 -11.39 0.58 5.49
CA ILE A 211 -10.58 -0.50 6.07
C ILE A 211 -9.10 -0.16 5.83
N PRO A 212 -8.39 0.40 6.84
CA PRO A 212 -7.03 0.92 6.65
C PRO A 212 -5.99 -0.15 6.29
N ASN A 213 -6.20 -1.38 6.76
CA ASN A 213 -5.28 -2.49 6.54
C ASN A 213 -6.08 -3.78 6.38
N MET A 214 -6.06 -4.34 5.17
CA MET A 214 -6.74 -5.59 4.83
C MET A 214 -5.93 -6.83 5.24
N ASN A 215 -4.61 -6.73 5.46
CA ASN A 215 -3.74 -7.88 5.69
C ASN A 215 -2.78 -7.65 6.87
N PRO A 216 -3.31 -7.55 8.11
CA PRO A 216 -2.49 -7.26 9.28
C PRO A 216 -1.50 -8.37 9.60
N ASP A 217 -1.79 -9.63 9.24
CA ASP A 217 -0.89 -10.75 9.49
C ASP A 217 0.32 -10.71 8.56
N GLY A 218 0.07 -10.57 7.25
CA GLY A 218 1.14 -10.49 6.26
C GLY A 218 2.06 -9.29 6.51
N ALA A 219 1.48 -8.13 6.87
CA ALA A 219 2.23 -6.92 7.14
C ALA A 219 3.18 -7.13 8.33
N PHE A 220 2.67 -7.73 9.42
CA PHE A 220 3.47 -8.02 10.60
C PHE A 220 4.62 -9.01 10.31
N HIS A 221 4.37 -10.04 9.50
CA HIS A 221 5.36 -11.07 9.15
C HIS A 221 6.38 -10.62 8.08
N GLY A 222 6.27 -9.40 7.56
CA GLY A 222 7.12 -8.90 6.48
C GLY A 222 6.91 -9.67 5.18
N HIS A 223 5.67 -10.04 4.87
CA HIS A 223 5.32 -10.61 3.57
C HIS A 223 5.24 -9.53 2.49
N LEU A 224 5.34 -9.94 1.23
CA LEU A 224 5.00 -9.08 0.09
C LEU A 224 3.52 -9.15 -0.26
N ARG A 225 3.01 -10.38 -0.48
CA ARG A 225 1.85 -10.59 -1.38
C ARG A 225 0.68 -11.27 -0.69
N THR A 226 0.95 -12.14 0.29
CA THR A 226 -0.06 -13.08 0.81
C THR A 226 -0.34 -12.91 2.29
N ASN A 227 -1.55 -13.30 2.73
CA ASN A 227 -1.87 -13.40 4.16
C ASN A 227 -1.12 -14.57 4.84
N ALA A 228 -1.36 -14.80 6.14
CA ALA A 228 -0.71 -15.90 6.88
C ALA A 228 -1.05 -17.32 6.36
N ASN A 229 -2.07 -17.45 5.51
CA ASN A 229 -2.43 -18.71 4.85
C ASN A 229 -1.82 -18.87 3.47
N GLY A 230 -1.02 -17.92 2.99
CA GLY A 230 -0.44 -17.95 1.64
C GLY A 230 -1.43 -17.59 0.54
N GLN A 231 -2.60 -17.02 0.89
CA GLN A 231 -3.60 -16.57 -0.07
C GLN A 231 -3.29 -15.13 -0.52
N ASP A 232 -3.21 -14.91 -1.83
CA ASP A 232 -3.31 -13.56 -2.41
C ASP A 232 -4.76 -13.08 -2.21
N LEU A 233 -4.96 -12.11 -1.31
CA LEU A 233 -6.29 -11.61 -0.96
C LEU A 233 -6.99 -10.98 -2.17
N ASN A 234 -6.24 -10.32 -3.06
CA ASN A 234 -6.77 -9.74 -4.28
C ASN A 234 -6.97 -10.78 -5.39
N ARG A 235 -7.00 -12.08 -5.08
CA ARG A 235 -7.49 -13.18 -5.93
C ARG A 235 -8.60 -13.99 -5.26
N ALA A 236 -9.11 -13.53 -4.11
CA ALA A 236 -10.11 -14.27 -3.33
C ALA A 236 -11.55 -13.74 -3.49
N TRP A 237 -11.79 -12.65 -4.23
CA TRP A 237 -13.05 -11.91 -4.18
C TRP A 237 -14.26 -12.61 -4.83
N GLN A 238 -14.03 -13.66 -5.62
CA GLN A 238 -15.10 -14.50 -6.14
C GLN A 238 -15.42 -15.69 -5.22
N ASN A 239 -14.42 -16.23 -4.53
CA ASN A 239 -14.50 -17.48 -3.77
C ASN A 239 -13.79 -17.34 -2.43
N THR A 240 -14.15 -16.32 -1.65
CA THR A 240 -13.59 -16.10 -0.32
C THR A 240 -14.17 -17.08 0.70
N SER A 241 -13.41 -17.39 1.75
CA SER A 241 -13.87 -18.24 2.85
C SER A 241 -13.36 -17.73 4.20
N PRO A 242 -14.12 -17.94 5.30
CA PRO A 242 -13.68 -17.58 6.65
C PRO A 242 -12.41 -18.33 7.12
N GLN A 243 -12.01 -19.40 6.44
CA GLN A 243 -10.85 -20.21 6.83
C GLN A 243 -9.57 -19.80 6.11
N ILE A 244 -9.66 -19.43 4.82
CA ILE A 244 -8.49 -19.16 3.97
C ILE A 244 -8.26 -17.65 3.83
N SER A 245 -9.32 -16.90 3.58
CA SER A 245 -9.32 -15.45 3.35
C SER A 245 -10.38 -14.74 4.22
N PRO A 246 -10.35 -14.91 5.56
CA PRO A 246 -11.31 -14.28 6.46
C PRO A 246 -11.36 -12.75 6.33
N GLU A 247 -10.27 -12.13 5.86
CA GLU A 247 -10.15 -10.70 5.63
C GLU A 247 -11.08 -10.21 4.52
N VAL A 248 -11.05 -10.90 3.37
CA VAL A 248 -11.91 -10.61 2.22
C VAL A 248 -13.35 -11.03 2.52
N PHE A 249 -13.55 -12.15 3.22
CA PHE A 249 -14.87 -12.61 3.64
C PHE A 249 -15.56 -11.54 4.50
N PHE A 250 -14.86 -11.00 5.49
CA PHE A 250 -15.35 -9.92 6.34
C PHE A 250 -15.73 -8.70 5.50
N ALA A 251 -14.82 -8.18 4.67
CA ALA A 251 -15.09 -6.99 3.86
C ALA A 251 -16.32 -7.18 2.96
N LEU A 252 -16.44 -8.33 2.29
CA LEU A 252 -17.55 -8.63 1.37
C LEU A 252 -18.89 -8.77 2.09
N GLU A 253 -18.93 -9.36 3.29
CA GLU A 253 -20.12 -9.43 4.14
C GLU A 253 -20.58 -8.02 4.53
N GLN A 254 -19.65 -7.15 4.95
CA GLN A 254 -19.99 -5.77 5.31
C GLN A 254 -20.46 -4.96 4.10
N MET A 255 -19.82 -5.11 2.93
CA MET A 255 -20.29 -4.49 1.68
C MET A 255 -21.68 -4.97 1.28
N THR A 256 -21.97 -6.27 1.47
CA THR A 256 -23.30 -6.83 1.19
C THR A 256 -24.35 -6.26 2.14
N HIS A 257 -24.00 -6.03 3.41
CA HIS A 257 -24.90 -5.45 4.40
C HIS A 257 -25.23 -3.97 4.13
N TYR A 258 -24.23 -3.14 3.83
CA TYR A 258 -24.42 -1.68 3.68
C TYR A 258 -24.65 -1.21 2.24
N GLY A 259 -24.23 -2.00 1.25
CA GLY A 259 -24.17 -1.61 -0.17
C GLY A 259 -22.93 -0.80 -0.54
N VAL A 260 -22.69 -0.65 -1.84
CA VAL A 260 -21.53 0.06 -2.41
C VAL A 260 -21.99 0.94 -3.58
N ASP A 261 -21.57 2.21 -3.56
CA ASP A 261 -21.81 3.18 -4.65
C ASP A 261 -20.52 3.65 -5.32
N LEU A 262 -19.38 3.48 -4.65
CA LEU A 262 -18.03 3.64 -5.19
C LEU A 262 -17.06 2.77 -4.39
N PHE A 263 -16.07 2.17 -5.06
CA PHE A 263 -15.04 1.36 -4.43
C PHE A 263 -13.64 1.77 -4.91
N LEU A 264 -12.73 1.99 -3.95
CA LEU A 264 -11.30 2.15 -4.19
C LEU A 264 -10.53 1.07 -3.44
N ASP A 265 -9.65 0.40 -4.16
CA ASP A 265 -8.71 -0.59 -3.64
C ASP A 265 -7.30 -0.02 -3.77
N ILE A 266 -6.64 0.29 -2.66
CA ILE A 266 -5.36 1.01 -2.65
C ILE A 266 -4.19 0.03 -2.57
N HIS A 267 -3.30 0.12 -3.55
CA HIS A 267 -2.16 -0.77 -3.78
C HIS A 267 -0.87 0.02 -4.07
N GLY A 268 0.22 -0.72 -4.21
CA GLY A 268 1.47 -0.23 -4.77
C GLY A 268 2.00 -1.13 -5.88
N ASP A 269 2.60 -0.53 -6.91
CA ASP A 269 3.18 -1.25 -8.04
C ASP A 269 4.71 -1.19 -8.01
N GLU A 270 5.34 -2.35 -8.16
CA GLU A 270 6.79 -2.50 -8.08
C GLU A 270 7.51 -1.93 -9.32
N GLU A 271 6.91 -2.04 -10.50
CA GLU A 271 7.59 -1.85 -11.79
C GLU A 271 7.41 -0.44 -12.35
N ILE A 272 6.18 0.07 -12.35
CA ILE A 272 5.74 1.30 -13.02
C ILE A 272 6.02 2.51 -12.11
N PRO A 273 6.88 3.45 -12.51
CA PRO A 273 7.23 4.63 -11.71
C PRO A 273 6.22 5.78 -11.88
N TYR A 274 4.93 5.47 -11.75
CA TYR A 274 3.84 6.44 -11.85
C TYR A 274 2.68 6.04 -10.94
N VAL A 275 1.89 7.03 -10.48
CA VAL A 275 0.58 6.74 -9.90
C VAL A 275 -0.45 6.61 -11.00
N PHE A 276 -1.27 5.57 -10.95
CA PHE A 276 -2.34 5.33 -11.91
C PHE A 276 -3.53 4.61 -11.28
N THR A 277 -4.59 4.42 -12.07
CA THR A 277 -5.70 3.54 -11.71
C THR A 277 -5.96 2.49 -12.77
N ALA A 278 -6.28 1.28 -12.33
CA ALA A 278 -6.86 0.23 -13.16
C ALA A 278 -8.38 0.17 -12.91
N GLY A 279 -9.16 0.23 -13.98
CA GLY A 279 -10.62 0.22 -13.92
C GLY A 279 -11.20 -1.18 -14.03
N CYS A 280 -12.52 -1.22 -14.25
CA CYS A 280 -13.27 -2.45 -14.45
C CYS A 280 -13.87 -2.53 -15.86
N GLU A 281 -13.20 -1.94 -16.86
CA GLU A 281 -13.66 -1.90 -18.26
C GLU A 281 -13.83 -3.28 -18.90
N GLY A 282 -13.09 -4.28 -18.42
CA GLY A 282 -13.22 -5.67 -18.87
C GLY A 282 -14.41 -6.40 -18.25
N ASN A 283 -15.15 -5.80 -17.31
CA ASN A 283 -16.27 -6.48 -16.66
C ASN A 283 -17.42 -6.76 -17.66
N PRO A 284 -18.09 -7.92 -17.57
CA PRO A 284 -19.26 -8.23 -18.41
C PRO A 284 -20.41 -7.22 -18.26
N GLY A 285 -20.55 -6.61 -17.08
CA GLY A 285 -21.56 -5.59 -16.78
C GLY A 285 -21.09 -4.15 -16.97
N TYR A 286 -19.96 -3.92 -17.64
CA TYR A 286 -19.46 -2.56 -17.85
C TYR A 286 -20.40 -1.76 -18.77
N THR A 287 -20.67 -0.51 -18.41
CA THR A 287 -21.64 0.35 -19.12
C THR A 287 -21.06 1.71 -19.46
N PRO A 288 -21.64 2.44 -20.44
CA PRO A 288 -21.24 3.83 -20.71
C PRO A 288 -21.29 4.74 -19.47
N ARG A 289 -22.22 4.49 -18.54
CA ARG A 289 -22.29 5.21 -17.26
C ARG A 289 -21.00 5.01 -16.44
N LEU A 290 -20.55 3.77 -16.29
CA LEU A 290 -19.32 3.46 -15.55
C LEU A 290 -18.09 4.03 -16.25
N ALA A 291 -18.04 3.98 -17.58
CA ALA A 291 -16.98 4.62 -18.36
C ALA A 291 -16.91 6.14 -18.15
N THR A 292 -18.05 6.82 -18.14
CA THR A 292 -18.10 8.26 -17.84
C THR A 292 -17.63 8.56 -16.41
N LEU A 293 -18.00 7.73 -15.42
CA LEU A 293 -17.54 7.90 -14.05
C LEU A 293 -16.02 7.68 -13.90
N ASP A 294 -15.47 6.67 -14.57
CA ASP A 294 -14.02 6.40 -14.61
C ASP A 294 -13.26 7.58 -15.22
N GLU A 295 -13.68 8.04 -16.41
CA GLU A 295 -13.09 9.21 -17.08
C GLU A 295 -13.19 10.47 -16.21
N ARG A 296 -14.33 10.68 -15.54
CA ARG A 296 -14.55 11.82 -14.66
C ARG A 296 -13.60 11.81 -13.47
N PHE A 297 -13.43 10.65 -12.82
CA PHE A 297 -12.50 10.49 -11.70
C PHE A 297 -11.07 10.80 -12.15
N ARG A 298 -10.60 10.13 -13.20
CA ARG A 298 -9.23 10.26 -13.70
C ARG A 298 -8.93 11.70 -14.13
N SER A 299 -9.81 12.29 -14.93
CA SER A 299 -9.65 13.66 -15.45
C SER A 299 -9.61 14.70 -14.33
N HIS A 300 -10.46 14.53 -13.30
CA HIS A 300 -10.45 15.45 -12.16
C HIS A 300 -9.18 15.30 -11.33
N LEU A 301 -8.75 14.06 -11.03
CA LEU A 301 -7.55 13.83 -10.23
C LEU A 301 -6.27 14.31 -10.95
N SER A 302 -6.12 14.03 -12.25
CA SER A 302 -5.01 14.57 -13.06
C SER A 302 -5.02 16.09 -13.15
N GLY A 303 -6.19 16.73 -13.06
CA GLY A 303 -6.30 18.19 -13.00
C GLY A 303 -5.92 18.80 -11.66
N LEU A 304 -5.93 18.01 -10.57
CA LEU A 304 -5.62 18.47 -9.21
C LEU A 304 -4.15 18.30 -8.84
N THR A 305 -3.55 17.17 -9.24
CA THR A 305 -2.20 16.80 -8.81
C THR A 305 -1.37 16.32 -9.98
N LYS A 306 -0.08 16.65 -9.96
CA LYS A 306 0.92 16.12 -10.88
C LYS A 306 1.32 14.69 -10.54
N ASP A 307 0.93 14.21 -9.36
CA ASP A 307 1.28 12.87 -8.95
C ASP A 307 0.50 11.79 -9.67
N PHE A 308 -0.68 12.12 -10.23
CA PHE A 308 -1.56 11.17 -10.90
C PHE A 308 -1.64 11.39 -12.40
N GLN A 309 -1.55 10.30 -13.16
CA GLN A 309 -1.56 10.33 -14.62
C GLN A 309 -2.39 9.17 -15.21
N THR A 310 -2.60 9.20 -16.54
CA THR A 310 -3.44 8.22 -17.26
C THR A 310 -2.77 7.63 -18.51
N THR A 311 -1.50 7.94 -18.76
CA THR A 311 -0.73 7.46 -19.90
C THR A 311 -0.12 6.08 -19.63
N HIS A 312 0.48 5.92 -18.45
CA HIS A 312 1.15 4.72 -17.98
C HIS A 312 0.26 3.98 -16.99
N GLY A 313 0.34 2.65 -17.01
CA GLY A 313 -0.46 1.76 -16.17
C GLY A 313 -0.62 0.40 -16.83
N TYR A 314 -1.47 -0.44 -16.26
CA TYR A 314 -1.77 -1.75 -16.84
C TYR A 314 -2.51 -1.62 -18.18
N THR A 315 -2.27 -2.60 -19.06
CA THR A 315 -3.07 -2.79 -20.27
C THR A 315 -4.53 -2.96 -19.88
N ARG A 316 -5.42 -2.25 -20.57
CA ARG A 316 -6.86 -2.36 -20.35
C ARG A 316 -7.35 -3.75 -20.75
N ASP A 317 -8.20 -4.35 -19.91
CA ASP A 317 -8.84 -5.62 -20.23
C ASP A 317 -9.81 -5.47 -21.42
N GLU A 318 -9.86 -6.48 -22.28
CA GLU A 318 -10.86 -6.56 -23.34
C GLU A 318 -12.28 -6.71 -22.77
N PRO A 319 -13.33 -6.19 -23.43
CA PRO A 319 -14.70 -6.27 -22.94
C PRO A 319 -15.14 -7.71 -22.58
N GLY A 320 -15.59 -7.89 -21.34
CA GLY A 320 -16.03 -9.18 -20.80
C GLY A 320 -14.91 -10.16 -20.44
N GLN A 321 -13.64 -9.76 -20.51
CA GLN A 321 -12.48 -10.61 -20.21
C GLN A 321 -11.81 -10.31 -18.85
N ALA A 322 -12.40 -9.45 -18.02
CA ALA A 322 -11.85 -9.13 -16.71
C ALA A 322 -11.66 -10.36 -15.82
N ASN A 323 -10.55 -10.39 -15.08
CA ASN A 323 -10.37 -11.37 -14.01
C ASN A 323 -11.23 -10.97 -12.81
N MET A 324 -12.33 -11.68 -12.64
CA MET A 324 -13.32 -11.43 -11.60
C MET A 324 -12.88 -11.85 -10.19
N THR A 325 -11.73 -12.50 -10.05
CA THR A 325 -11.16 -12.81 -8.72
C THR A 325 -10.54 -11.58 -8.03
N LEU A 326 -10.30 -10.50 -8.79
CA LEU A 326 -9.82 -9.19 -8.33
C LEU A 326 -10.92 -8.40 -7.63
N ALA A 327 -10.57 -7.64 -6.59
CA ALA A 327 -11.50 -6.82 -5.82
C ALA A 327 -12.23 -5.80 -6.70
N CYS A 328 -11.47 -5.00 -7.45
CA CYS A 328 -12.01 -3.95 -8.32
C CYS A 328 -13.09 -4.51 -9.27
N ASN A 329 -12.78 -5.61 -9.96
CA ASN A 329 -13.70 -6.24 -10.90
C ASN A 329 -14.91 -6.86 -10.19
N SER A 330 -14.70 -7.65 -9.14
CA SER A 330 -15.77 -8.32 -8.39
C SER A 330 -16.77 -7.32 -7.79
N VAL A 331 -16.27 -6.27 -7.11
CA VAL A 331 -17.09 -5.25 -6.47
C VAL A 331 -17.82 -4.40 -7.52
N GLY A 332 -17.09 -3.93 -8.55
CA GLY A 332 -17.67 -3.11 -9.62
C GLY A 332 -18.83 -3.81 -10.33
N GLN A 333 -18.68 -5.12 -10.60
CA GLN A 333 -19.73 -5.94 -11.20
C GLN A 333 -20.89 -6.21 -10.23
N ARG A 334 -20.60 -6.59 -8.98
CA ARG A 334 -21.60 -7.00 -8.00
C ARG A 334 -22.53 -5.87 -7.59
N PHE A 335 -22.00 -4.64 -7.50
CA PHE A 335 -22.73 -3.48 -7.04
C PHE A 335 -23.01 -2.45 -8.14
N ASP A 336 -22.63 -2.74 -9.39
CA ASP A 336 -22.77 -1.81 -10.53
C ASP A 336 -22.29 -0.40 -10.14
N CYS A 337 -21.03 -0.27 -9.72
CA CYS A 337 -20.47 0.97 -9.17
C CYS A 337 -19.15 1.35 -9.84
N LEU A 338 -18.75 2.64 -9.73
CA LEU A 338 -17.38 3.00 -10.05
C LEU A 338 -16.45 2.23 -9.10
N SER A 339 -15.49 1.52 -9.67
CA SER A 339 -14.60 0.62 -8.97
C SER A 339 -13.22 0.75 -9.59
N LEU A 340 -12.22 1.09 -8.78
CA LEU A 340 -10.86 1.36 -9.22
C LEU A 340 -9.86 0.72 -8.27
N THR A 341 -8.82 0.10 -8.83
CA THR A 341 -7.56 -0.11 -8.12
C THR A 341 -6.70 1.13 -8.33
N LEU A 342 -6.19 1.72 -7.26
CA LEU A 342 -5.23 2.83 -7.31
C LEU A 342 -3.85 2.29 -6.96
N GLU A 343 -2.89 2.53 -7.84
CA GLU A 343 -1.53 2.02 -7.74
C GLU A 343 -0.56 3.18 -7.48
N MET A 344 0.31 3.04 -6.49
CA MET A 344 1.39 3.97 -6.17
C MET A 344 2.76 3.31 -6.37
N PRO A 345 3.77 4.01 -6.87
CA PRO A 345 5.05 3.37 -7.19
C PRO A 345 5.89 3.06 -5.95
N PHE A 346 6.56 1.90 -5.92
CA PHE A 346 7.67 1.66 -4.97
C PHE A 346 8.91 2.50 -5.28
N LYS A 347 9.07 2.91 -6.55
CA LYS A 347 10.17 3.72 -7.04
C LYS A 347 9.92 5.20 -6.75
N ASP A 348 9.54 5.96 -7.76
CA ASP A 348 9.18 7.37 -7.69
C ASP A 348 8.02 7.59 -8.66
N ASN A 349 7.45 8.80 -8.69
CA ASN A 349 6.65 9.25 -9.80
C ASN A 349 7.50 10.09 -10.74
N ASP A 350 7.78 9.58 -11.94
CA ASP A 350 8.67 10.21 -12.92
C ASP A 350 8.12 11.55 -13.46
N ASP A 351 6.82 11.81 -13.35
CA ASP A 351 6.23 13.12 -13.68
C ASP A 351 6.56 14.21 -12.64
N ALA A 352 6.94 13.81 -11.43
CA ALA A 352 7.31 14.71 -10.33
C ALA A 352 8.35 14.04 -9.40
N PRO A 353 9.59 13.79 -9.87
CA PRO A 353 10.55 12.99 -9.14
C PRO A 353 11.09 13.74 -7.91
N ASN A 354 11.36 12.98 -6.85
CA ASN A 354 12.07 13.43 -5.66
C ASN A 354 13.24 12.48 -5.36
N PRO A 355 14.48 12.78 -5.78
CA PRO A 355 15.60 11.86 -5.60
C PRO A 355 15.98 11.61 -4.13
N GLN A 356 15.50 12.44 -3.18
CA GLN A 356 15.79 12.25 -1.77
C GLN A 356 14.95 11.14 -1.15
N THR A 357 13.65 11.07 -1.47
CA THR A 357 12.72 10.13 -0.83
C THR A 357 12.02 9.20 -1.83
N GLY A 358 12.06 9.50 -3.11
CA GLY A 358 11.27 8.85 -4.15
C GLY A 358 9.78 9.08 -3.92
N TRP A 359 8.98 8.05 -4.15
CA TRP A 359 7.66 7.96 -3.53
C TRP A 359 7.83 7.60 -2.04
N ASP A 360 7.05 8.24 -1.17
CA ASP A 360 7.13 8.11 0.29
C ASP A 360 5.75 8.21 0.94
N GLY A 361 5.68 7.96 2.26
CA GLY A 361 4.43 8.01 3.02
C GLY A 361 3.77 9.39 3.00
N LYS A 362 4.56 10.47 2.96
CA LYS A 362 4.04 11.84 2.89
C LYS A 362 3.29 12.09 1.57
N ARG A 363 3.84 11.63 0.44
CA ARG A 363 3.20 11.73 -0.88
C ARG A 363 1.97 10.84 -0.98
N SER A 364 2.02 9.62 -0.44
CA SER A 364 0.82 8.76 -0.30
C SER A 364 -0.31 9.46 0.47
N LYS A 365 0.01 10.09 1.60
CA LYS A 365 -0.95 10.87 2.41
C LYS A 365 -1.52 12.06 1.63
N GLN A 366 -0.69 12.77 0.87
CA GLN A 366 -1.14 13.90 0.07
C GLN A 366 -2.06 13.46 -1.08
N LEU A 367 -1.70 12.38 -1.79
CA LEU A 367 -2.53 11.81 -2.83
C LEU A 367 -3.93 11.43 -2.30
N ALA A 368 -4.01 10.89 -1.10
CA ALA A 368 -5.28 10.55 -0.46
C ALA A 368 -6.17 11.79 -0.24
N LYS A 369 -5.56 12.92 0.12
CA LYS A 369 -6.25 14.21 0.23
C LYS A 369 -6.78 14.61 -1.14
N ASP A 370 -5.99 14.52 -2.20
CA ASP A 370 -6.42 14.89 -3.55
C ASP A 370 -7.55 13.98 -4.06
N VAL A 371 -7.50 12.68 -3.76
CA VAL A 371 -8.59 11.73 -4.05
C VAL A 371 -9.88 12.15 -3.35
N LEU A 372 -9.85 12.53 -2.07
CA LEU A 372 -11.05 13.03 -1.37
C LEU A 372 -11.63 14.31 -2.01
N THR A 373 -10.78 15.18 -2.58
CA THR A 373 -11.23 16.35 -3.37
C THR A 373 -11.99 15.87 -4.61
N THR A 374 -11.43 14.91 -5.34
CA THR A 374 -12.07 14.30 -6.52
C THR A 374 -13.41 13.66 -6.18
N LEU A 375 -13.48 12.87 -5.11
CA LEU A 375 -14.73 12.27 -4.65
C LEU A 375 -15.77 13.33 -4.29
N SER A 376 -15.39 14.40 -3.58
CA SER A 376 -16.27 15.52 -3.26
C SER A 376 -16.82 16.24 -4.51
N ALA A 377 -16.02 16.31 -5.58
CA ALA A 377 -16.45 16.92 -6.84
C ALA A 377 -17.56 16.12 -7.53
N MET A 378 -17.43 14.79 -7.55
CA MET A 378 -18.31 13.89 -8.32
C MET A 378 -19.36 13.13 -7.50
N VAL A 379 -19.42 13.28 -6.17
CA VAL A 379 -20.29 12.47 -5.28
C VAL A 379 -21.76 12.40 -5.70
N LYS A 380 -22.29 13.47 -6.31
CA LYS A 380 -23.69 13.53 -6.79
C LYS A 380 -23.93 12.73 -8.06
N GLU A 381 -22.89 12.41 -8.82
CA GLU A 381 -22.93 11.75 -10.12
C GLU A 381 -22.85 10.21 -10.00
N LEU A 382 -22.45 9.68 -8.84
CA LEU A 382 -22.21 8.23 -8.64
C LEU A 382 -23.43 7.33 -8.94
N ARG A 383 -24.63 7.90 -8.86
CA ARG A 383 -25.91 7.19 -8.85
C ARG A 383 -27.06 8.11 -9.23
#